data_AF-A0A316MZC3-F1
#
_entry.id   AF-A0A316MZC3-F1
#
_cell.length_a   1.000
_cell.length_b   1.000
_cell.length_c   1.000
_cell.angle_alpha   90.00
_cell.angle_beta   90.00
_cell.angle_gamma   90.00
#
_symmetry.space_group_name_H-M   'P 1'
#
loop_
_entity.id
_entity.type
_entity.pdbx_description
1 polymer ?
#
loop_
_entity_poly.entity_id
_entity_poly.type
_entity_poly.pdbx_seq_one_letter_code
_entity_poly.pdbx_strand_id
1 'polypeptide(L)'
;MIHVSTIALATETQSQADIALSAINPTADGTYAVAAFLLKIVDSILKPLGLSGNDTIETIVYAGVVFLVAIAVGYVAKWIILGAMRKFGEKVAGDLYGFLRDENFFSKLCRMIPALVFLILIQFTLVTTKDVLAGWLTRLTLLYVIYVTGLALVALVGGVWKHVDSRKNKKRLPLNGLVQLLKGVVWIIALIVAVAVLANKSPGTLLAGLGAFAAVLMLVFKDSILGVVAGVQLSENDSLHVGDWIKINGTDANGTVQEVSLTSVKILNWDKTTTCVPPYSLVSGSFTNFRSMQLSNTRRIQRSYTIDADSIQPTTPEMLEKIRKLPFMDAYISQKLAQKAAGKVEDVNNSAGLVDGTIDTNLGLFRAYMKMWLDASPYISHTSACFVSTLPQTDSGVPFQVYCFTSTSSWFPYEAIMDTVFEHLSTMLTSFGLVAFNNPSGRDTILEGYIAGRGPENLFGVPQPFFADDTKESPTATPTAG
;
A
#
# COMPACT_ATOMS: atom_id res chain seq x y z
N MET A 1 12.24 -55.97 97.82
CA MET A 1 11.66 -57.02 96.97
C MET A 1 11.72 -56.51 95.54
N ILE A 2 12.58 -57.17 94.74
CA ILE A 2 12.66 -57.19 93.28
C ILE A 2 13.06 -55.89 92.55
N HIS A 3 13.98 -56.09 91.62
CA HIS A 3 14.87 -55.15 90.94
C HIS A 3 14.70 -55.34 89.42
N VAL A 4 15.10 -54.32 88.64
CA VAL A 4 15.45 -54.27 87.19
C VAL A 4 14.29 -54.42 86.16
N SER A 5 14.15 -53.67 85.06
CA SER A 5 15.04 -52.82 84.22
C SER A 5 14.20 -51.79 83.43
N THR A 6 14.45 -50.49 83.46
CA THR A 6 15.26 -49.66 82.53
C THR A 6 15.04 -49.91 81.03
N ILE A 7 14.18 -49.10 80.39
CA ILE A 7 14.30 -48.71 78.97
C ILE A 7 14.01 -47.21 78.90
N ALA A 8 15.06 -46.41 78.72
CA ALA A 8 14.96 -45.02 78.33
C ALA A 8 14.85 -44.98 76.80
N LEU A 9 13.70 -44.55 76.27
CA LEU A 9 13.61 -44.09 74.88
C LEU A 9 13.75 -42.57 74.89
N ALA A 10 14.95 -42.09 74.56
CA ALA A 10 15.15 -40.72 74.14
C ALA A 10 14.45 -40.55 72.78
N THR A 11 13.42 -39.71 72.73
CA THR A 11 12.88 -39.19 71.48
C THR A 11 13.89 -38.21 70.90
N GLU A 12 14.84 -38.72 70.11
CA GLU A 12 15.63 -37.88 69.21
C GLU A 12 14.68 -37.17 68.25
N THR A 13 14.70 -35.84 68.29
CA THR A 13 14.02 -34.99 67.30
C THR A 13 14.77 -35.18 65.99
N GLN A 14 14.28 -36.07 65.13
CA GLN A 14 14.86 -36.32 63.80
C GLN A 14 14.95 -35.00 63.04
N SER A 15 16.15 -34.69 62.53
CA SER A 15 16.38 -33.50 61.71
C SER A 15 15.55 -33.58 60.42
N GLN A 16 15.11 -32.44 59.88
CA GLN A 16 14.38 -32.38 58.62
C GLN A 16 15.11 -33.08 57.47
N ALA A 17 16.44 -33.11 57.49
CA ALA A 17 17.24 -33.83 56.52
C ALA A 17 17.00 -35.35 56.57
N ASP A 18 16.77 -35.93 57.75
CA ASP A 18 16.50 -37.37 57.91
C ASP A 18 15.09 -37.74 57.41
N ILE A 19 14.12 -36.83 57.58
CA ILE A 19 12.75 -37.00 57.05
C ILE A 19 12.76 -36.85 55.51
N ALA A 20 13.49 -35.87 54.99
CA ALA A 20 13.64 -35.68 53.54
C ALA A 20 14.41 -36.85 52.89
N LEU A 21 15.48 -37.37 53.52
CA LEU A 21 16.22 -38.52 53.02
C LEU A 21 15.41 -39.83 53.05
N SER A 22 14.55 -40.04 54.06
CA SER A 22 13.73 -41.26 54.17
C SER A 22 12.55 -41.29 53.19
N ALA A 23 12.12 -40.13 52.69
CA ALA A 23 11.13 -40.02 51.61
C ALA A 23 11.72 -40.21 50.20
N ILE A 24 13.05 -40.30 50.06
CA ILE A 24 13.74 -40.43 48.77
C ILE A 24 14.08 -41.90 48.50
N ASN A 25 13.43 -42.49 47.49
CA ASN A 25 13.74 -43.85 47.03
C ASN A 25 15.07 -43.79 46.23
N PRO A 26 16.15 -44.48 46.64
CA PRO A 26 17.51 -44.23 46.12
C PRO A 26 17.79 -44.76 44.70
N THR A 27 16.76 -45.20 43.97
CA THR A 27 16.88 -45.79 42.63
C THR A 27 16.27 -44.97 41.49
N ALA A 28 15.88 -43.70 41.72
CA ALA A 28 15.35 -42.84 40.65
C ALA A 28 16.08 -41.49 40.58
N ASP A 29 16.60 -41.18 39.38
CA ASP A 29 17.02 -39.91 38.79
C ASP A 29 18.06 -39.01 39.51
N GLY A 30 19.08 -38.60 38.75
CA GLY A 30 20.22 -37.78 39.21
C GLY A 30 19.86 -36.42 39.84
N THR A 31 18.62 -35.95 39.68
CA THR A 31 18.11 -34.73 40.31
C THR A 31 17.92 -34.88 41.83
N TYR A 32 17.52 -36.07 42.31
CA TYR A 32 17.32 -36.33 43.75
C TYR A 32 18.65 -36.43 44.52
N ALA A 33 19.71 -36.89 43.85
CA ALA A 33 21.05 -36.94 44.42
C ALA A 33 21.61 -35.53 44.73
N VAL A 34 21.32 -34.55 43.87
CA VAL A 34 21.74 -33.15 44.07
C VAL A 34 21.00 -32.53 45.26
N ALA A 35 19.69 -32.75 45.37
CA ALA A 35 18.89 -32.26 46.50
C ALA A 35 19.37 -32.86 47.84
N ALA A 36 19.62 -34.18 47.89
CA ALA A 36 20.14 -34.86 49.08
C ALA A 36 21.55 -34.39 49.46
N PHE A 37 22.40 -34.08 48.48
CA PHE A 37 23.73 -33.52 48.73
C PHE A 37 23.67 -32.11 49.32
N LEU A 38 22.76 -31.26 48.81
CA LEU A 38 22.56 -29.91 49.34
C LEU A 38 22.01 -29.93 50.77
N LEU A 39 21.09 -30.84 51.08
CA LEU A 39 20.59 -31.04 52.44
C LEU A 39 21.71 -31.47 53.40
N LYS A 40 22.62 -32.36 52.97
CA LYS A 40 23.80 -32.73 53.78
C LYS A 40 24.75 -31.56 54.05
N ILE A 41 24.93 -30.65 53.09
CA ILE A 41 25.73 -29.43 53.27
C ILE A 41 25.08 -28.54 54.33
N VAL A 42 23.76 -28.35 54.25
CA VAL A 42 23.00 -27.53 55.20
C VAL A 42 23.05 -28.14 56.60
N ASP A 43 22.86 -29.45 56.72
CA ASP A 43 23.02 -30.19 57.98
C ASP A 43 24.41 -30.04 58.60
N SER A 44 25.46 -30.08 57.77
CA SER A 44 26.84 -29.94 58.21
C SER A 44 27.15 -28.52 58.72
N ILE A 45 26.39 -27.52 58.27
CA ILE A 45 26.49 -26.12 58.73
C ILE A 45 25.65 -25.91 60.01
N LEU A 46 24.46 -26.51 60.10
CA LEU A 46 23.51 -26.29 61.19
C LEU A 46 23.83 -27.08 62.46
N LYS A 47 24.29 -28.34 62.33
CA LYS A 47 24.66 -29.21 63.46
C LYS A 47 25.70 -28.61 64.42
N PRO A 48 26.82 -27.99 63.95
CA PRO A 48 27.79 -27.37 64.86
C PRO A 48 27.29 -26.06 65.51
N LEU A 49 26.25 -25.43 64.98
CA LEU A 49 25.66 -24.20 65.53
C LEU A 49 24.54 -24.44 66.54
N GLY A 50 24.12 -25.70 66.75
CA GLY A 50 23.03 -26.06 67.68
C GLY A 50 21.65 -25.53 67.25
N LEU A 51 21.50 -25.14 65.98
CA LEU A 51 20.28 -24.55 65.42
C LEU A 51 19.41 -25.57 64.66
N SER A 52 19.77 -26.86 64.71
CA SER A 52 18.97 -27.95 64.13
C SER A 52 17.67 -28.12 64.92
N GLY A 53 16.53 -27.81 64.31
CA GLY A 53 15.20 -27.90 64.93
C GLY A 53 14.31 -26.65 64.82
N ASN A 54 14.79 -25.55 64.21
CA ASN A 54 13.94 -24.41 63.85
C ASN A 54 13.74 -24.35 62.33
N ASP A 55 12.59 -24.86 61.88
CA ASP A 55 12.19 -24.97 60.47
C ASP A 55 12.44 -23.69 59.64
N THR A 56 12.25 -22.51 60.24
CA THR A 56 12.46 -21.23 59.53
C THR A 56 13.95 -20.94 59.26
N ILE A 57 14.82 -21.25 60.22
CA ILE A 57 16.27 -21.03 60.09
C ILE A 57 16.86 -22.03 59.09
N GLU A 58 16.39 -23.29 59.14
CA GLU A 58 16.81 -24.32 58.18
C GLU A 58 16.44 -23.94 56.75
N THR A 59 15.21 -23.46 56.52
CA THR A 59 14.75 -22.97 55.21
C THR A 59 15.56 -21.78 54.71
N ILE A 60 15.94 -20.82 55.57
CA ILE A 60 16.74 -19.64 55.19
C ILE A 60 18.17 -20.06 54.79
N VAL A 61 18.81 -20.91 55.59
CA VAL A 61 20.17 -21.40 55.31
C VAL A 61 20.19 -22.23 54.02
N TYR A 62 19.20 -23.10 53.83
CA TYR A 62 19.04 -23.87 52.61
C TYR A 62 18.83 -22.98 51.38
N ALA A 63 17.92 -22.01 51.44
CA ALA A 63 17.69 -21.05 50.37
C ALA A 63 18.96 -20.26 50.01
N GLY A 64 19.77 -19.89 51.01
CA GLY A 64 21.07 -19.25 50.81
C GLY A 64 22.07 -20.14 50.08
N VAL A 65 22.21 -21.41 50.48
CA VAL A 65 23.11 -22.38 49.81
C VAL A 65 22.66 -22.63 48.37
N VAL A 66 21.35 -22.84 48.14
CA VAL A 66 20.79 -23.03 46.79
C VAL A 66 21.00 -21.80 45.92
N PHE A 67 20.84 -20.59 46.47
CA PHE A 67 21.09 -19.35 45.75
C PHE A 67 22.55 -19.24 45.29
N LEU A 68 23.52 -19.57 46.16
CA LEU A 68 24.94 -19.58 45.81
C LEU A 68 25.26 -20.61 44.73
N VAL A 69 24.72 -21.82 44.83
CA VAL A 69 24.89 -22.88 43.83
C VAL A 69 24.27 -22.47 42.50
N ALA A 70 23.07 -21.88 42.51
CA ALA A 70 22.41 -21.38 41.31
C ALA A 70 23.21 -20.29 40.60
N ILE A 71 23.82 -19.36 41.35
CA ILE A 71 24.74 -18.35 40.79
C ILE A 71 25.98 -19.02 40.19
N ALA A 72 26.61 -19.96 40.89
CA ALA A 72 27.79 -20.65 40.40
C ALA A 72 27.52 -21.41 39.09
N VAL A 73 26.44 -22.19 39.05
CA VAL A 73 25.98 -22.89 37.84
C VAL A 73 25.69 -21.91 36.72
N GLY A 74 25.01 -20.80 37.02
CA GLY A 74 24.71 -19.76 36.03
C GLY A 74 25.97 -19.08 35.47
N TYR A 75 27.01 -18.86 36.28
CA TYR A 75 28.28 -18.31 35.83
C TYR A 75 29.02 -19.27 34.89
N VAL A 76 29.08 -20.55 35.27
CA VAL A 76 29.67 -21.62 34.44
C VAL A 76 28.91 -21.75 33.12
N ALA A 77 27.58 -21.79 33.17
CA ALA A 77 26.74 -21.87 31.97
C ALA A 77 26.92 -20.64 31.07
N LYS A 78 26.98 -19.44 31.63
CA LYS A 78 27.27 -18.22 30.87
C LYS A 78 28.63 -18.29 30.18
N TRP A 79 29.66 -18.78 30.89
CA TRP A 79 31.00 -18.93 30.32
C TRP A 79 31.02 -19.92 29.15
N ILE A 80 30.38 -21.08 29.31
CA ILE A 80 30.26 -22.10 28.26
C ILE A 80 29.46 -21.59 27.07
N ILE A 81 28.27 -21.03 27.29
CA ILE A 81 27.38 -20.56 26.21
C ILE A 81 28.03 -19.42 25.44
N LEU A 82 28.53 -18.38 26.12
CA LEU A 82 29.20 -17.28 25.42
C LEU A 82 30.49 -17.72 24.73
N GLY A 83 31.22 -18.69 25.30
CA GLY A 83 32.40 -19.30 24.67
C GLY A 83 32.05 -20.05 23.39
N ALA A 84 31.03 -20.91 23.43
CA ALA A 84 30.53 -21.65 22.27
C ALA A 84 29.99 -20.69 21.19
N MET A 85 29.22 -19.68 21.60
CA MET A 85 28.65 -18.70 20.67
C MET A 85 29.73 -17.83 20.01
N ARG A 86 30.82 -17.49 20.69
CA ARG A 86 31.97 -16.83 20.05
C ARG A 86 32.63 -17.70 18.98
N LYS A 87 32.68 -19.02 19.19
CA LYS A 87 33.36 -19.96 18.28
C LYS A 87 32.51 -20.38 17.08
N PHE A 88 31.18 -20.46 17.26
CA PHE A 88 30.26 -20.98 16.25
C PHE A 88 29.24 -19.95 15.74
N GLY A 89 29.03 -18.84 16.45
CA GLY A 89 27.99 -17.85 16.13
C GLY A 89 28.18 -17.21 14.76
N GLU A 90 29.42 -16.89 14.39
CA GLU A 90 29.75 -16.34 13.06
C GLU A 90 29.45 -17.31 11.93
N LYS A 91 29.58 -18.63 12.16
CA LYS A 91 29.28 -19.67 11.16
C LYS A 91 27.78 -19.97 11.02
N VAL A 92 27.02 -19.83 12.10
CA VAL A 92 25.60 -20.24 12.14
C VAL A 92 24.66 -19.10 11.74
N ALA A 93 24.94 -17.86 12.13
CA ALA A 93 24.03 -16.73 11.92
C ALA A 93 24.68 -15.52 11.21
N GLY A 94 25.95 -15.61 10.80
CA GLY A 94 26.63 -14.59 9.99
C GLY A 94 26.49 -13.18 10.57
N ASP A 95 26.05 -12.22 9.75
CA ASP A 95 25.85 -10.82 10.15
C ASP A 95 24.84 -10.65 11.29
N LEU A 96 23.79 -11.49 11.36
CA LEU A 96 22.77 -11.41 12.42
C LEU A 96 23.37 -11.72 13.81
N TYR A 97 24.37 -12.62 13.88
CA TYR A 97 25.09 -12.88 15.12
C TYR A 97 25.79 -11.63 15.67
N GLY A 98 26.43 -10.85 14.79
CA GLY A 98 27.09 -9.60 15.15
C GLY A 98 26.11 -8.62 15.79
N PHE A 99 24.97 -8.38 15.14
CA PHE A 99 23.95 -7.47 15.66
C PHE A 99 23.31 -7.94 16.98
N LEU A 100 23.08 -9.25 17.16
CA LEU A 100 22.56 -9.80 18.42
C LEU A 100 23.59 -9.74 19.56
N ARG A 101 24.88 -9.88 19.22
CA ARG A 101 25.98 -9.71 20.18
C ARG A 101 26.09 -8.27 20.65
N ASP A 102 25.97 -7.29 19.76
CA ASP A 102 26.01 -5.86 20.10
C ASP A 102 24.87 -5.46 21.07
N GLU A 103 23.68 -6.04 20.88
CA GLU A 103 22.54 -5.84 21.79
C GLU A 103 22.63 -6.64 23.10
N ASN A 104 23.73 -7.38 23.30
CA ASN A 104 23.97 -8.25 24.46
C ASN A 104 22.87 -9.31 24.66
N PHE A 105 22.21 -9.76 23.59
CA PHE A 105 21.09 -10.71 23.65
C PHE A 105 21.47 -11.98 24.41
N PHE A 106 22.58 -12.62 24.04
CA PHE A 106 23.02 -13.87 24.65
C PHE A 106 23.41 -13.72 26.11
N SER A 107 24.02 -12.60 26.50
CA SER A 107 24.33 -12.33 27.90
C SER A 107 23.06 -12.07 28.72
N LYS A 108 22.03 -11.45 28.14
CA LYS A 108 20.72 -11.25 28.79
C LYS A 108 19.99 -12.58 28.93
N LEU A 109 20.02 -13.43 27.91
CA LEU A 109 19.44 -14.77 27.96
C LEU A 109 20.09 -15.66 29.03
N CYS A 110 21.43 -15.65 29.13
CA CYS A 110 22.15 -16.42 30.15
C CYS A 110 21.83 -15.97 31.60
N ARG A 111 21.37 -14.73 31.79
CA ARG A 111 20.96 -14.21 33.11
C ARG A 111 19.71 -14.93 33.66
N MET A 112 18.98 -15.67 32.82
CA MET A 112 17.84 -16.49 33.22
C MET A 112 18.26 -17.81 33.88
N ILE A 113 19.45 -18.33 33.57
CA ILE A 113 19.91 -19.65 34.01
C ILE A 113 19.99 -19.77 35.54
N PRO A 114 20.64 -18.84 36.29
CA PRO A 114 20.61 -18.90 37.75
C PRO A 114 19.19 -18.95 38.32
N ALA A 115 18.27 -18.17 37.76
CA ALA A 115 16.90 -18.09 38.28
C ALA A 115 16.10 -19.36 38.01
N LEU A 116 16.30 -20.02 36.85
CA LEU A 116 15.68 -21.32 36.56
C LEU A 116 16.25 -22.42 37.44
N VAL A 117 17.57 -22.47 37.62
CA VAL A 117 18.22 -23.45 38.50
C VAL A 117 17.73 -23.28 39.93
N PHE A 118 17.61 -22.04 40.40
CA PHE A 118 17.02 -21.72 41.70
C PHE A 118 15.56 -22.18 41.82
N LEU A 119 14.72 -21.95 40.80
CA LEU A 119 13.33 -22.40 40.75
C LEU A 119 13.19 -23.93 40.79
N ILE A 120 14.07 -24.64 40.09
CA ILE A 120 14.06 -26.11 40.09
C ILE A 120 14.45 -26.62 41.48
N LEU A 121 15.57 -26.15 42.02
CA LEU A 121 16.09 -26.63 43.31
C LEU A 121 15.16 -26.30 44.48
N ILE A 122 14.53 -25.12 44.48
CA ILE A 122 13.58 -24.75 45.54
C ILE A 122 12.31 -25.61 45.52
N GLN A 123 11.83 -26.00 44.32
CA GLN A 123 10.63 -26.84 44.17
C GLN A 123 10.88 -28.30 44.54
N PHE A 124 12.10 -28.83 44.41
CA PHE A 124 12.40 -30.21 44.80
C PHE A 124 12.52 -30.43 46.31
N THR A 125 12.77 -29.37 47.09
CA THR A 125 13.16 -29.53 48.51
C THR A 125 12.21 -28.88 49.50
N LEU A 126 11.53 -27.79 49.12
CA LEU A 126 10.57 -27.09 50.00
C LEU A 126 9.10 -27.49 49.75
N VAL A 127 8.82 -28.51 48.93
CA VAL A 127 7.44 -29.00 48.73
C VAL A 127 6.88 -29.68 49.98
N THR A 128 7.74 -30.19 50.86
CA THR A 128 7.36 -30.95 52.05
C THR A 128 6.93 -30.04 53.21
N THR A 129 7.44 -28.82 53.30
CA THR A 129 7.10 -27.82 54.32
C THR A 129 6.32 -26.69 53.64
N LYS A 130 5.02 -26.56 53.92
CA LYS A 130 4.15 -25.51 53.33
C LYS A 130 4.47 -24.12 53.91
N ASP A 131 5.72 -23.69 53.82
CA ASP A 131 6.22 -22.43 54.37
C ASP A 131 5.83 -21.25 53.48
N VAL A 132 5.27 -20.22 54.11
CA VAL A 132 4.91 -18.94 53.47
C VAL A 132 6.12 -18.33 52.76
N LEU A 133 7.32 -18.52 53.32
CA LEU A 133 8.58 -18.01 52.77
C LEU A 133 8.93 -18.60 51.40
N ALA A 134 8.74 -19.91 51.21
CA ALA A 134 9.00 -20.61 49.94
C ALA A 134 8.09 -20.09 48.82
N GLY A 135 6.82 -19.80 49.14
CA GLY A 135 5.85 -19.22 48.21
C GLY A 135 6.26 -17.82 47.72
N TRP A 136 6.68 -16.94 48.62
CA TRP A 136 7.16 -15.60 48.26
C TRP A 136 8.44 -15.64 47.42
N LEU A 137 9.38 -16.51 47.80
CA LEU A 137 10.66 -16.66 47.12
C LEU A 137 10.49 -17.22 45.69
N THR A 138 9.55 -18.14 45.51
CA THR A 138 9.13 -18.64 44.18
C THR A 138 8.53 -17.53 43.32
N ARG A 139 7.59 -16.74 43.86
CA ARG A 139 6.97 -15.62 43.12
C ARG A 139 7.99 -14.56 42.73
N LEU A 140 8.88 -14.17 43.64
CA LEU A 140 9.94 -13.19 43.37
C LEU A 140 10.89 -13.68 42.27
N THR A 141 11.24 -14.97 42.29
CA THR A 141 12.08 -15.59 41.25
C THR A 141 11.36 -15.60 39.90
N LEU A 142 10.07 -15.93 39.86
CA LEU A 142 9.26 -15.88 38.63
C LEU A 142 9.18 -14.46 38.05
N LEU A 143 8.98 -13.43 38.89
CA LEU A 143 9.01 -12.03 38.45
C LEU A 143 10.36 -11.65 37.85
N TYR A 144 11.46 -12.09 38.45
CA TYR A 144 12.80 -11.87 37.91
C TYR A 144 13.00 -12.59 36.56
N VAL A 145 12.55 -13.83 36.42
CA VAL A 145 12.59 -14.58 35.15
C VAL A 145 11.82 -13.85 34.05
N ILE A 146 10.62 -13.34 34.36
CA ILE A 146 9.80 -12.57 33.42
C ILE A 146 10.54 -11.29 32.98
N TYR A 147 11.11 -10.54 33.92
CA TYR A 147 11.86 -9.32 33.62
C TYR A 147 13.08 -9.59 32.72
N VAL A 148 13.88 -10.61 33.04
CA VAL A 148 15.05 -10.99 32.25
C VAL A 148 14.65 -11.47 30.86
N THR A 149 13.54 -12.21 30.74
CA THR A 149 12.97 -12.64 29.46
C THR A 149 12.56 -11.43 28.62
N GLY A 150 11.90 -10.43 29.22
CA GLY A 150 11.55 -9.18 28.55
C GLY A 150 12.78 -8.44 28.01
N LEU A 151 13.85 -8.33 28.80
CA LEU A 151 15.13 -7.74 28.35
C LEU A 151 15.75 -8.50 27.18
N ALA A 152 15.71 -9.83 27.22
CA ALA A 152 16.23 -10.67 26.15
C ALA A 152 15.41 -10.48 24.85
N LEU A 153 14.08 -10.48 24.93
CA LEU A 153 13.21 -10.26 23.77
C LEU A 153 13.38 -8.85 23.17
N VAL A 154 13.52 -7.81 23.99
CA VAL A 154 13.81 -6.45 23.50
C VAL A 154 15.16 -6.37 22.78
N ALA A 155 16.18 -7.07 23.29
CA ALA A 155 17.48 -7.17 22.64
C ALA A 155 17.42 -7.94 21.32
N LEU A 156 16.60 -9.00 21.25
CA LEU A 156 16.33 -9.75 20.03
C LEU A 156 15.69 -8.86 18.97
N VAL A 157 14.62 -8.13 19.33
CA VAL A 157 13.95 -7.17 18.43
C VAL A 157 14.94 -6.11 17.92
N GLY A 158 15.80 -5.58 18.80
CA GLY A 158 16.84 -4.62 18.42
C GLY A 158 17.87 -5.19 17.44
N GLY A 159 18.36 -6.41 17.68
CA GLY A 159 19.36 -7.05 16.82
C GLY A 159 18.80 -7.43 15.45
N VAL A 160 17.56 -7.94 15.41
CA VAL A 160 16.85 -8.23 14.15
C VAL A 160 16.61 -6.94 13.37
N TRP A 161 16.19 -5.85 14.04
CA TRP A 161 16.00 -4.57 13.38
C TRP A 161 17.29 -4.05 12.73
N LYS A 162 18.42 -4.04 13.45
CA LYS A 162 19.72 -3.62 12.90
C LYS A 162 20.13 -4.46 11.67
N HIS A 163 19.83 -5.75 11.68
CA HIS A 163 20.06 -6.62 10.53
C HIS A 163 19.16 -6.26 9.32
N VAL A 164 17.88 -5.99 9.55
CA VAL A 164 16.93 -5.58 8.50
C VAL A 164 17.27 -4.19 7.95
N ASP A 165 17.59 -3.24 8.82
CA ASP A 165 17.89 -1.86 8.45
C ASP A 165 19.14 -1.78 7.56
N SER A 166 20.20 -2.52 7.91
CA SER A 166 21.44 -2.56 7.13
C SER A 166 21.32 -3.24 5.76
N ARG A 167 20.42 -4.21 5.59
CA ARG A 167 20.33 -5.03 4.36
C ARG A 167 19.15 -4.67 3.45
N LYS A 168 18.00 -4.37 4.04
CA LYS A 168 16.71 -4.26 3.34
C LYS A 168 16.12 -2.85 3.34
N ASN A 169 16.43 -2.01 4.33
CA ASN A 169 15.90 -0.64 4.40
C ASN A 169 16.69 0.36 3.53
N LYS A 170 16.88 0.04 2.24
CA LYS A 170 17.64 0.89 1.30
C LYS A 170 17.01 2.28 1.10
N LYS A 171 15.69 2.39 1.30
CA LYS A 171 14.91 3.63 1.19
C LYS A 171 14.89 4.47 2.49
N ARG A 172 15.60 4.04 3.55
CA ARG A 172 15.68 4.73 4.87
C ARG A 172 14.30 5.09 5.44
N LEU A 173 13.36 4.16 5.35
CA LEU A 173 12.02 4.32 5.92
C LEU A 173 12.14 4.53 7.45
N PRO A 174 11.35 5.44 8.05
CA PRO A 174 11.41 5.75 9.48
C PRO A 174 10.72 4.66 10.34
N LEU A 175 11.14 3.40 10.19
CA LEU A 175 10.56 2.22 10.85
C LEU A 175 10.98 2.06 12.32
N ASN A 176 11.86 2.94 12.83
CA ASN A 176 12.25 2.96 14.24
C ASN A 176 11.04 3.08 15.18
N GLY A 177 9.99 3.79 14.77
CA GLY A 177 8.73 3.87 15.52
C GLY A 177 8.05 2.50 15.68
N LEU A 178 8.03 1.68 14.62
CA LEU A 178 7.45 0.33 14.66
C LEU A 178 8.25 -0.60 15.58
N VAL A 179 9.58 -0.49 15.57
CA VAL A 179 10.46 -1.24 16.46
C VAL A 179 10.22 -0.87 17.91
N GLN A 180 10.05 0.43 18.21
CA GLN A 180 9.73 0.90 19.55
C GLN A 180 8.37 0.37 20.02
N LEU A 181 7.39 0.30 19.12
CA LEU A 181 6.08 -0.28 19.39
C LEU A 181 6.18 -1.78 19.71
N LEU A 182 6.94 -2.56 18.94
CA LEU A 182 7.19 -3.98 19.22
C LEU A 182 7.87 -4.19 20.58
N LYS A 183 8.86 -3.37 20.94
CA LYS A 183 9.49 -3.40 22.26
C LYS A 183 8.49 -3.08 23.37
N GLY A 184 7.58 -2.13 23.13
CA GLY A 184 6.48 -1.81 24.04
C GLY A 184 5.54 -3.00 24.26
N VAL A 185 5.15 -3.70 23.19
CA VAL A 185 4.30 -4.91 23.26
C VAL A 185 4.94 -5.99 24.13
N VAL A 186 6.26 -6.23 23.98
CA VAL A 186 7.00 -7.19 24.83
C VAL A 186 6.87 -6.84 26.31
N TRP A 187 7.02 -5.56 26.68
CA TRP A 187 6.88 -5.11 28.08
C TRP A 187 5.45 -5.20 28.59
N ILE A 188 4.45 -4.91 27.76
CA ILE A 188 3.04 -5.08 28.12
C ILE A 188 2.74 -6.56 28.44
N ILE A 189 3.20 -7.49 27.60
CA ILE A 189 3.03 -8.92 27.83
C ILE A 189 3.75 -9.34 29.12
N ALA A 190 5.00 -8.90 29.33
CA ALA A 190 5.74 -9.19 30.55
C ALA A 190 5.02 -8.67 31.81
N LEU A 191 4.43 -7.46 31.76
CA LEU A 191 3.64 -6.89 32.84
C LEU A 191 2.38 -7.73 33.14
N ILE A 192 1.65 -8.16 32.10
CA ILE A 192 0.45 -9.00 32.27
C ILE A 192 0.81 -10.32 32.96
N VAL A 193 1.88 -10.99 32.51
CA VAL A 193 2.34 -12.24 33.12
C VAL A 193 2.81 -12.01 34.56
N ALA A 194 3.50 -10.90 34.84
CA ALA A 194 3.93 -10.54 36.19
C ALA A 194 2.73 -10.32 37.14
N VAL A 195 1.71 -9.59 36.69
CA VAL A 195 0.46 -9.39 37.46
C VAL A 195 -0.28 -10.72 37.66
N ALA A 196 -0.30 -11.60 36.67
CA ALA A 196 -0.90 -12.93 36.79
C ALA A 196 -0.23 -13.76 37.90
N VAL A 197 1.10 -13.76 37.95
CA VAL A 197 1.89 -14.44 38.99
C VAL A 197 1.58 -13.86 40.38
N LEU A 198 1.48 -12.53 40.51
CA LEU A 198 1.14 -11.88 41.78
C LEU A 198 -0.29 -12.18 42.24
N ALA A 199 -1.25 -12.20 41.31
CA ALA A 199 -2.65 -12.46 41.59
C ALA A 199 -3.00 -13.95 41.77
N ASN A 200 -2.04 -14.87 41.59
CA ASN A 200 -2.26 -16.32 41.46
C ASN A 200 -3.41 -16.66 40.49
N LYS A 201 -3.50 -15.92 39.39
CA LYS A 201 -4.45 -16.19 38.32
C LYS A 201 -3.70 -16.65 37.09
N SER A 202 -4.36 -17.43 36.23
CA SER A 202 -3.73 -17.78 34.96
C SER A 202 -3.53 -16.50 34.13
N PRO A 203 -2.39 -16.34 33.44
CA PRO A 203 -2.21 -15.25 32.49
C PRO A 203 -3.31 -15.21 31.44
N GLY A 204 -3.85 -16.38 31.05
CA GLY A 204 -4.97 -16.50 30.11
C GLY A 204 -6.24 -15.79 30.57
N THR A 205 -6.57 -15.80 31.87
CA THR A 205 -7.74 -15.10 32.41
C THR A 205 -7.60 -13.58 32.32
N LEU A 206 -6.41 -13.04 32.59
CA LEU A 206 -6.14 -11.61 32.43
C LEU A 206 -6.11 -11.20 30.96
N LEU A 207 -5.53 -12.05 30.10
CA LEU A 207 -5.51 -11.85 28.65
C LEU A 207 -6.93 -11.91 28.06
N ALA A 208 -7.84 -12.73 28.59
CA ALA A 208 -9.22 -12.78 28.14
C ALA A 208 -9.95 -11.44 28.38
N GLY A 209 -9.77 -10.82 29.55
CA GLY A 209 -10.32 -9.49 29.86
C GLY A 209 -9.70 -8.39 29.00
N LEU A 210 -8.38 -8.42 28.80
CA LEU A 210 -7.68 -7.49 27.90
C LEU A 210 -8.05 -7.71 26.43
N GLY A 211 -8.37 -8.93 26.02
CA GLY A 211 -8.75 -9.28 24.65
C GLY A 211 -10.02 -8.55 24.21
N ALA A 212 -11.01 -8.43 25.10
CA ALA A 212 -12.20 -7.63 24.84
C ALA A 212 -11.87 -6.15 24.62
N PHE A 213 -11.00 -5.59 25.45
CA PHE A 213 -10.54 -4.21 25.29
C PHE A 213 -9.68 -4.01 24.03
N ALA A 214 -8.83 -4.99 23.68
CA ALA A 214 -8.00 -4.97 22.48
C ALA A 214 -8.85 -5.04 21.20
N ALA A 215 -9.96 -5.78 21.21
CA ALA A 215 -10.90 -5.81 20.07
C ALA A 215 -11.58 -4.44 19.87
N VAL A 216 -11.97 -3.75 20.95
CA VAL A 216 -12.51 -2.38 20.88
C VAL A 216 -11.44 -1.40 20.39
N LEU A 217 -10.22 -1.48 20.92
CA LEU A 217 -9.11 -0.65 20.44
C LEU A 217 -8.80 -0.91 18.97
N MET A 218 -8.82 -2.17 18.52
CA MET A 218 -8.62 -2.52 17.12
C MET A 218 -9.72 -1.90 16.24
N LEU A 219 -10.96 -1.86 16.71
CA LEU A 219 -12.05 -1.21 16.00
C LEU A 219 -11.82 0.31 15.87
N VAL A 220 -11.39 0.95 16.97
CA VAL A 220 -11.11 2.40 17.00
C VAL A 220 -9.90 2.78 16.12
N PHE A 221 -8.86 1.95 16.14
CA PHE A 221 -7.60 2.21 15.41
C PHE A 221 -7.51 1.53 14.05
N LYS A 222 -8.59 0.88 13.59
CA LYS A 222 -8.63 0.15 12.32
C LYS A 222 -8.08 0.99 11.17
N ASP A 223 -8.57 2.21 11.01
CA ASP A 223 -8.22 3.07 9.88
C ASP A 223 -6.79 3.61 9.98
N SER A 224 -6.29 3.83 11.20
CA SER A 224 -4.89 4.21 11.42
C SER A 224 -3.92 3.09 11.05
N ILE A 225 -4.27 1.84 11.41
CA ILE A 225 -3.48 0.65 11.06
C ILE A 225 -3.48 0.47 9.54
N LEU A 226 -4.66 0.53 8.90
CA LEU A 226 -4.78 0.44 7.44
C LEU A 226 -4.00 1.55 6.74
N GLY A 227 -4.04 2.79 7.26
CA GLY A 227 -3.28 3.92 6.74
C GLY A 227 -1.77 3.67 6.74
N VAL A 228 -1.22 3.16 7.84
CA VAL A 228 0.21 2.84 7.95
C VAL A 228 0.60 1.69 7.02
N VAL A 229 -0.20 0.61 6.98
CA VAL A 229 0.06 -0.55 6.11
C VAL A 229 0.05 -0.13 4.64
N ALA A 230 -0.96 0.64 4.24
CA ALA A 230 -1.04 1.19 2.88
C ALA A 230 0.11 2.15 2.58
N GLY A 231 0.52 2.99 3.54
CA GLY A 231 1.68 3.88 3.39
C GLY A 231 2.98 3.11 3.16
N VAL A 232 3.21 2.01 3.89
CA VAL A 232 4.36 1.12 3.65
C VAL A 232 4.25 0.47 2.27
N GLN A 233 3.09 -0.09 1.91
CA GLN A 233 2.86 -0.72 0.61
C GLN A 233 3.08 0.25 -0.56
N LEU A 234 2.60 1.50 -0.43
CA LEU A 234 2.80 2.55 -1.43
C LEU A 234 4.26 3.00 -1.51
N SER A 235 5.00 2.98 -0.39
CA SER A 235 6.44 3.30 -0.38
C SER A 235 7.31 2.18 -0.99
N GLU A 236 6.86 0.93 -0.88
CA GLU A 236 7.52 -0.22 -1.48
C GLU A 236 7.20 -0.34 -2.97
N ASN A 237 5.96 -0.07 -3.38
CA ASN A 237 5.48 -0.18 -4.74
C ASN A 237 5.79 1.07 -5.59
N ASP A 238 6.26 0.89 -6.83
CA ASP A 238 6.65 1.96 -7.76
C ASP A 238 5.45 2.69 -8.41
N SER A 239 4.29 2.68 -7.75
CA SER A 239 3.03 3.17 -8.33
C SER A 239 2.86 4.70 -8.23
N LEU A 240 3.58 5.35 -7.32
CA LEU A 240 3.46 6.79 -7.05
C LEU A 240 4.79 7.41 -6.64
N HIS A 241 5.16 8.50 -7.29
CA HIS A 241 6.35 9.29 -6.96
C HIS A 241 6.01 10.75 -6.71
N VAL A 242 6.87 11.41 -5.94
CA VAL A 242 6.89 12.88 -5.90
C VAL A 242 7.21 13.39 -7.30
N GLY A 243 6.40 14.33 -7.78
CA GLY A 243 6.47 14.88 -9.13
C GLY A 243 5.51 14.21 -10.14
N ASP A 244 4.90 13.07 -9.81
CA ASP A 244 3.91 12.46 -10.69
C ASP A 244 2.65 13.34 -10.77
N TRP A 245 2.11 13.51 -11.98
CA TRP A 245 0.73 14.00 -12.14
C TRP A 245 -0.24 12.84 -11.89
N ILE A 246 -1.11 13.00 -10.90
CA ILE A 246 -2.18 12.05 -10.61
C ILE A 246 -3.57 12.70 -10.58
N LYS A 247 -4.59 11.89 -10.84
CA LYS A 247 -6.00 12.21 -10.61
C LYS A 247 -6.66 11.08 -9.85
N ILE A 248 -7.33 11.39 -8.74
CA ILE A 248 -8.02 10.40 -7.91
C ILE A 248 -9.52 10.40 -8.24
N ASN A 249 -10.06 9.23 -8.56
CA ASN A 249 -11.46 9.10 -8.93
C ASN A 249 -12.39 9.40 -7.73
N GLY A 250 -13.43 10.20 -7.95
CA GLY A 250 -14.41 10.57 -6.90
C GLY A 250 -13.95 11.67 -5.94
N THR A 251 -12.82 12.34 -6.22
CA THR A 251 -12.34 13.49 -5.45
C THR A 251 -11.89 14.61 -6.39
N ASP A 252 -11.71 15.82 -5.84
CA ASP A 252 -11.16 16.96 -6.58
C ASP A 252 -9.62 16.92 -6.71
N ALA A 253 -8.97 15.88 -6.19
CA ALA A 253 -7.52 15.73 -6.28
C ALA A 253 -7.08 15.44 -7.72
N ASN A 254 -6.52 16.46 -8.38
CA ASN A 254 -6.01 16.38 -9.74
C ASN A 254 -4.83 17.35 -9.89
N GLY A 255 -3.62 16.80 -9.89
CA GLY A 255 -2.42 17.60 -10.01
C GLY A 255 -1.14 16.85 -9.66
N THR A 256 -0.12 17.60 -9.25
CA THR A 256 1.23 17.05 -9.05
C THR A 256 1.46 16.65 -7.60
N VAL A 257 1.97 15.45 -7.38
CA VAL A 257 2.35 14.98 -6.04
C VAL A 257 3.53 15.80 -5.52
N GLN A 258 3.36 16.50 -4.41
CA GLN A 258 4.44 17.24 -3.74
C GLN A 258 5.17 16.39 -2.69
N GLU A 259 4.42 15.58 -1.94
CA GLU A 259 4.95 14.84 -0.80
C GLU A 259 4.23 13.50 -0.67
N VAL A 260 5.00 12.45 -0.40
CA VAL A 260 4.50 11.13 -0.03
C VAL A 260 5.07 10.77 1.33
N SER A 261 4.20 10.77 2.34
CA SER A 261 4.50 10.39 3.73
C SER A 261 3.75 9.11 4.10
N LEU A 262 4.14 8.46 5.21
CA LEU A 262 3.49 7.22 5.68
C LEU A 262 1.99 7.39 5.99
N THR A 263 1.57 8.62 6.30
CA THR A 263 0.21 8.92 6.76
C THR A 263 -0.55 9.86 5.83
N SER A 264 0.12 10.49 4.86
CA SER A 264 -0.51 11.46 3.97
C SER A 264 0.25 11.60 2.65
N VAL A 265 -0.50 11.79 1.57
CA VAL A 265 0.00 12.21 0.26
C VAL A 265 -0.54 13.60 -0.04
N LYS A 266 0.35 14.55 -0.33
CA LYS A 266 -0.03 15.93 -0.68
C LYS A 266 0.04 16.14 -2.19
N ILE A 267 -1.04 16.64 -2.75
CA ILE A 267 -1.21 16.85 -4.19
C ILE A 267 -1.48 18.34 -4.39
N LEU A 268 -0.68 18.98 -5.24
CA LEU A 268 -0.91 20.34 -5.69
C LEU A 268 -1.81 20.31 -6.92
N ASN A 269 -3.04 20.77 -6.76
CA ASN A 269 -4.03 20.83 -7.82
C ASN A 269 -3.70 21.92 -8.85
N TRP A 270 -4.37 21.87 -9.99
CA TRP A 270 -4.16 22.83 -11.08
C TRP A 270 -4.53 24.28 -10.72
N ASP A 271 -5.49 24.46 -9.82
CA ASP A 271 -5.88 25.75 -9.22
C ASP A 271 -4.94 26.23 -8.10
N LYS A 272 -3.80 25.53 -7.90
CA LYS A 272 -2.79 25.77 -6.87
C LYS A 272 -3.24 25.50 -5.43
N THR A 273 -4.37 24.82 -5.22
CA THR A 273 -4.75 24.31 -3.90
C THR A 273 -4.00 23.01 -3.56
N THR A 274 -3.90 22.67 -2.27
CA THR A 274 -3.28 21.41 -1.83
C THR A 274 -4.33 20.46 -1.26
N THR A 275 -4.47 19.29 -1.87
CA THR A 275 -5.29 18.20 -1.33
C THR A 275 -4.41 17.20 -0.59
N CYS A 276 -4.77 16.89 0.65
CA CYS A 276 -4.11 15.87 1.48
C CYS A 276 -4.96 14.60 1.50
N VAL A 277 -4.40 13.48 1.04
CA VAL A 277 -5.12 12.21 0.93
C VAL A 277 -4.42 11.14 1.78
N PRO A 278 -5.16 10.33 2.56
CA PRO A 278 -4.55 9.22 3.27
C PRO A 278 -4.08 8.14 2.28
N PRO A 279 -2.89 7.53 2.46
CA PRO A 279 -2.37 6.51 1.55
C PRO A 279 -3.32 5.33 1.32
N TYR A 280 -4.11 4.94 2.34
CA TYR A 280 -5.09 3.88 2.20
C TYR A 280 -6.10 4.14 1.09
N SER A 281 -6.59 5.38 0.91
CA SER A 281 -7.53 5.70 -0.18
C SER A 281 -6.94 5.51 -1.57
N LEU A 282 -5.63 5.65 -1.72
CA LEU A 282 -4.91 5.43 -2.99
C LEU A 282 -4.68 3.94 -3.26
N VAL A 283 -4.46 3.15 -2.22
CA VAL A 283 -4.23 1.70 -2.33
C VAL A 283 -5.55 0.93 -2.45
N SER A 284 -6.59 1.36 -1.74
CA SER A 284 -7.91 0.72 -1.77
C SER A 284 -8.76 1.18 -2.96
N GLY A 285 -8.53 2.41 -3.44
CA GLY A 285 -9.24 3.01 -4.57
C GLY A 285 -8.47 2.87 -5.88
N SER A 286 -9.02 3.46 -6.94
CA SER A 286 -8.31 3.64 -8.21
C SER A 286 -7.92 5.11 -8.38
N PHE A 287 -6.72 5.33 -8.91
CA PHE A 287 -6.26 6.64 -9.35
C PHE A 287 -5.57 6.50 -10.71
N THR A 288 -5.57 7.58 -11.48
CA THR A 288 -4.85 7.66 -12.75
C THR A 288 -3.51 8.32 -12.50
N ASN A 289 -2.42 7.65 -12.88
CA ASN A 289 -1.08 8.23 -12.91
C ASN A 289 -0.71 8.54 -14.37
N PHE A 290 -0.37 9.80 -14.65
CA PHE A 290 -0.06 10.28 -16.00
C PHE A 290 1.42 10.15 -16.37
N ARG A 291 2.28 9.62 -15.47
CA ARG A 291 3.72 9.42 -15.72
C ARG A 291 3.99 8.62 -16.98
N SER A 292 3.27 7.53 -17.24
CA SER A 292 3.47 6.72 -18.45
C SER A 292 3.19 7.49 -19.74
N MET A 293 2.19 8.38 -19.71
CA MET A 293 1.87 9.28 -20.83
C MET A 293 2.96 10.35 -21.03
N GLN A 294 3.52 10.88 -19.93
CA GLN A 294 4.65 11.81 -20.00
C GLN A 294 5.93 11.14 -20.51
N LEU A 295 6.22 9.92 -20.06
CA LEU A 295 7.40 9.16 -20.49
C LEU A 295 7.32 8.71 -21.96
N SER A 296 6.13 8.41 -22.47
CA SER A 296 5.96 8.08 -23.88
C SER A 296 6.09 9.32 -24.79
N ASN A 297 6.08 10.53 -24.23
CA ASN A 297 6.05 11.80 -24.94
C ASN A 297 4.93 11.89 -26.01
N THR A 298 3.80 11.22 -25.76
CA THR A 298 2.66 11.22 -26.68
C THR A 298 1.37 11.27 -25.87
N ARG A 299 0.39 12.07 -26.29
CA ARG A 299 -0.90 12.14 -25.61
C ARG A 299 -2.05 11.92 -26.58
N ARG A 300 -3.00 11.08 -26.17
CA ARG A 300 -4.13 10.65 -27.00
C ARG A 300 -5.17 11.75 -27.17
N ILE A 301 -5.55 12.01 -28.42
CA ILE A 301 -6.78 12.69 -28.80
C ILE A 301 -7.82 11.62 -29.12
N GLN A 302 -8.96 11.65 -28.43
CA GLN A 302 -10.12 10.82 -28.74
C GLN A 302 -11.36 11.69 -28.56
N ARG A 303 -11.80 12.31 -29.66
CA ARG A 303 -12.94 13.23 -29.66
C ARG A 303 -13.75 13.01 -30.93
N SER A 304 -15.05 13.27 -30.83
CA SER A 304 -15.97 13.18 -31.96
C SER A 304 -16.48 14.57 -32.35
N TYR A 305 -16.77 14.71 -33.63
CA TYR A 305 -17.47 15.85 -34.22
C TYR A 305 -18.72 15.34 -34.93
N THR A 306 -19.90 15.84 -34.56
CA THR A 306 -21.16 15.24 -35.04
C THR A 306 -21.55 15.80 -36.41
N ILE A 307 -21.74 14.89 -37.37
CA ILE A 307 -22.13 15.21 -38.74
C ILE A 307 -23.64 14.98 -38.87
N ASP A 308 -24.32 15.89 -39.56
CA ASP A 308 -25.72 15.73 -39.91
C ASP A 308 -25.89 14.51 -40.83
N ALA A 309 -26.73 13.56 -40.42
CA ALA A 309 -26.95 12.33 -41.16
C ALA A 309 -27.52 12.59 -42.56
N ASP A 310 -28.34 13.64 -42.73
CA ASP A 310 -28.96 13.97 -44.01
C ASP A 310 -27.95 14.56 -45.01
N SER A 311 -26.82 15.06 -44.52
CA SER A 311 -25.72 15.53 -45.38
C SER A 311 -24.88 14.39 -45.98
N ILE A 312 -25.07 13.16 -45.53
CA ILE A 312 -24.35 11.98 -46.05
C ILE A 312 -25.03 11.53 -47.35
N GLN A 313 -24.31 11.64 -48.47
CA GLN A 313 -24.85 11.40 -49.80
C GLN A 313 -23.93 10.50 -50.64
N PRO A 314 -24.47 9.75 -51.61
CA PRO A 314 -23.68 9.08 -52.62
C PRO A 314 -22.82 10.08 -53.40
N THR A 315 -21.60 9.68 -53.75
CA THR A 315 -20.69 10.58 -54.47
C THR A 315 -21.10 10.70 -55.95
N THR A 316 -21.20 11.94 -56.45
CA THR A 316 -21.41 12.22 -57.88
C THR A 316 -20.08 12.42 -58.62
N PRO A 317 -20.04 12.27 -59.95
CA PRO A 317 -18.84 12.58 -60.74
C PRO A 317 -18.31 14.01 -60.51
N GLU A 318 -19.20 14.99 -60.40
CA GLU A 318 -18.85 16.39 -60.14
C GLU A 318 -18.24 16.56 -58.75
N MET A 319 -18.76 15.83 -57.75
CA MET A 319 -18.22 15.83 -56.40
C MET A 319 -16.81 15.23 -56.37
N LEU A 320 -16.57 14.13 -57.08
CA LEU A 320 -15.23 13.55 -57.21
C LEU A 320 -14.24 14.55 -57.82
N GLU A 321 -14.61 15.20 -58.92
CA GLU A 321 -13.75 16.19 -59.58
C GLU A 321 -13.45 17.42 -58.71
N LYS A 322 -14.41 17.83 -57.86
CA LYS A 322 -14.16 18.88 -56.86
C LYS A 322 -13.20 18.39 -55.78
N ILE A 323 -13.43 17.20 -55.21
CA ILE A 323 -12.63 16.64 -54.11
C ILE A 323 -11.21 16.29 -54.57
N ARG A 324 -10.99 15.88 -55.83
CA ARG A 324 -9.65 15.66 -56.41
C ARG A 324 -8.71 16.85 -56.23
N LYS A 325 -9.24 18.08 -56.24
CA LYS A 325 -8.45 19.31 -56.08
C LYS A 325 -7.90 19.51 -54.67
N LEU A 326 -8.41 18.75 -53.69
CA LEU A 326 -7.93 18.80 -52.31
C LEU A 326 -6.61 18.04 -52.16
N PRO A 327 -5.76 18.41 -51.18
CA PRO A 327 -4.53 17.69 -50.90
C PRO A 327 -4.77 16.18 -50.71
N PHE A 328 -3.85 15.37 -51.23
CA PHE A 328 -3.85 13.89 -51.16
C PHE A 328 -4.95 13.17 -51.97
N MET A 329 -6.03 13.87 -52.34
CA MET A 329 -7.23 13.22 -52.88
C MET A 329 -7.11 12.78 -54.34
N ASP A 330 -6.36 13.49 -55.19
CA ASP A 330 -6.26 13.09 -56.60
C ASP A 330 -5.61 11.71 -56.77
N ALA A 331 -4.50 11.46 -56.08
CA ALA A 331 -3.81 10.18 -56.09
C ALA A 331 -4.70 9.05 -55.51
N TYR A 332 -5.35 9.32 -54.37
CA TYR A 332 -6.26 8.38 -53.72
C TYR A 332 -7.45 8.00 -54.62
N ILE A 333 -8.17 9.00 -55.14
CA ILE A 333 -9.35 8.80 -55.99
C ILE A 333 -8.96 8.07 -57.28
N SER A 334 -7.85 8.45 -57.91
CA SER A 334 -7.39 7.81 -59.15
C SER A 334 -7.12 6.32 -58.96
N GLN A 335 -6.46 5.94 -57.87
CA GLN A 335 -6.21 4.52 -57.57
C GLN A 335 -7.50 3.77 -57.21
N LYS A 336 -8.39 4.37 -56.40
CA LYS A 336 -9.68 3.74 -56.06
C LYS A 336 -10.59 3.55 -57.29
N LEU A 337 -10.58 4.48 -58.23
CA LEU A 337 -11.31 4.33 -59.50
C LEU A 337 -10.70 3.23 -60.37
N ALA A 338 -9.37 3.12 -60.44
CA ALA A 338 -8.71 2.03 -61.15
C ALA A 338 -9.02 0.66 -60.53
N GLN A 339 -9.03 0.57 -59.19
CA GLN A 339 -9.47 -0.64 -58.47
C GLN A 339 -10.92 -0.99 -58.79
N LYS A 340 -11.83 0.00 -58.76
CA LYS A 340 -13.24 -0.18 -59.09
C LYS A 340 -13.44 -0.66 -60.54
N ALA A 341 -12.70 -0.09 -61.50
CA ALA A 341 -12.72 -0.51 -62.90
C ALA A 341 -12.21 -1.95 -63.09
N ALA A 342 -11.29 -2.41 -62.23
CA ALA A 342 -10.82 -3.79 -62.17
C ALA A 342 -11.74 -4.72 -61.37
N GLY A 343 -12.90 -4.25 -60.89
CA GLY A 343 -13.83 -5.04 -60.09
C GLY A 343 -13.36 -5.32 -58.65
N LYS A 344 -12.38 -4.57 -58.14
CA LYS A 344 -11.85 -4.71 -56.78
C LYS A 344 -12.50 -3.68 -55.84
N VAL A 345 -13.17 -4.16 -54.80
CA VAL A 345 -13.72 -3.32 -53.71
C VAL A 345 -12.87 -3.54 -52.46
N GLU A 346 -11.85 -2.70 -52.31
CA GLU A 346 -10.87 -2.76 -51.22
C GLU A 346 -11.00 -1.52 -50.33
N ASP A 347 -12.10 -1.43 -49.56
CA ASP A 347 -12.37 -0.29 -48.67
C ASP A 347 -11.73 -0.43 -47.28
N VAL A 348 -11.27 -1.63 -46.93
CA VAL A 348 -10.61 -1.96 -45.67
C VAL A 348 -9.35 -2.77 -45.97
N ASN A 349 -8.23 -2.45 -45.31
CA ASN A 349 -6.94 -3.13 -45.49
C ASN A 349 -6.55 -3.23 -46.97
N ASN A 350 -6.58 -2.10 -47.67
CA ASN A 350 -6.34 -2.03 -49.10
C ASN A 350 -4.96 -2.59 -49.49
N SER A 351 -4.91 -3.46 -50.50
CA SER A 351 -3.68 -4.17 -50.90
C SER A 351 -2.60 -3.24 -51.49
N ALA A 352 -2.99 -2.07 -51.97
CA ALA A 352 -2.07 -1.03 -52.46
C ALA A 352 -1.54 -0.11 -51.35
N GLY A 353 -1.90 -0.35 -50.09
CA GLY A 353 -1.51 0.48 -48.95
C GLY A 353 -2.28 1.80 -48.85
N LEU A 354 -3.40 1.93 -49.56
CA LEU A 354 -4.31 3.07 -49.40
C LEU A 354 -4.98 3.06 -48.04
N VAL A 355 -5.28 4.25 -47.51
CA VAL A 355 -6.07 4.40 -46.29
C VAL A 355 -7.46 3.79 -46.46
N ASP A 356 -8.02 3.28 -45.37
CA ASP A 356 -9.38 2.73 -45.37
C ASP A 356 -10.41 3.81 -45.72
N GLY A 357 -11.37 3.45 -46.57
CA GLY A 357 -12.40 4.35 -47.06
C GLY A 357 -12.95 3.95 -48.42
N THR A 358 -14.17 4.41 -48.70
CA THR A 358 -14.84 4.25 -49.99
C THR A 358 -14.86 5.58 -50.74
N ILE A 359 -14.96 5.52 -52.07
CA ILE A 359 -15.25 6.68 -52.92
C ILE A 359 -16.74 6.82 -53.24
N ASP A 360 -17.58 5.88 -52.77
CA ASP A 360 -19.00 5.81 -53.12
C ASP A 360 -19.87 6.77 -52.29
N THR A 361 -19.36 7.28 -51.16
CA THR A 361 -20.02 8.30 -50.35
C THR A 361 -19.09 9.45 -50.00
N ASN A 362 -19.67 10.64 -49.82
CA ASN A 362 -18.92 11.83 -49.39
C ASN A 362 -18.27 11.65 -48.02
N LEU A 363 -18.94 10.96 -47.08
CA LEU A 363 -18.39 10.62 -45.78
C LEU A 363 -17.22 9.63 -45.87
N GLY A 364 -17.28 8.66 -46.79
CA GLY A 364 -16.16 7.75 -47.07
C GLY A 364 -14.92 8.49 -47.54
N LEU A 365 -15.10 9.44 -48.48
CA LEU A 365 -14.04 10.31 -48.96
C LEU A 365 -13.48 11.21 -47.86
N PHE A 366 -14.34 11.78 -47.01
CA PHE A 366 -13.91 12.63 -45.91
C PHE A 366 -13.10 11.88 -44.86
N ARG A 367 -13.49 10.64 -44.53
CA ARG A 367 -12.72 9.76 -43.64
C ARG A 367 -11.32 9.49 -44.17
N ALA A 368 -11.22 9.13 -45.46
CA ALA A 368 -9.92 8.89 -46.11
C ALA A 368 -9.06 10.15 -46.11
N TYR A 369 -9.64 11.30 -46.48
CA TYR A 369 -8.96 12.59 -46.45
C TYR A 369 -8.42 12.93 -45.07
N MET A 370 -9.27 12.87 -44.04
CA MET A 370 -8.86 13.20 -42.67
C MET A 370 -7.77 12.26 -42.17
N LYS A 371 -7.83 10.97 -42.52
CA LYS A 371 -6.75 10.02 -42.18
C LYS A 371 -5.43 10.40 -42.83
N MET A 372 -5.42 10.67 -44.14
CA MET A 372 -4.20 11.09 -44.85
C MET A 372 -3.67 12.43 -44.33
N TRP A 373 -4.54 13.38 -43.98
CA TRP A 373 -4.14 14.66 -43.41
C TRP A 373 -3.50 14.50 -42.01
N LEU A 374 -4.07 13.64 -41.15
CA LEU A 374 -3.47 13.30 -39.86
C LEU A 374 -2.13 12.60 -40.02
N ASP A 375 -1.99 11.69 -40.98
CA ASP A 375 -0.74 10.99 -41.27
C ASP A 375 0.34 11.90 -41.85
N ALA A 376 -0.03 13.00 -42.51
CA ALA A 376 0.90 14.00 -43.01
C ALA A 376 1.28 15.05 -41.94
N SER A 377 0.57 15.11 -40.81
CA SER A 377 0.78 16.13 -39.78
C SER A 377 2.01 15.85 -38.92
N PRO A 378 2.98 16.78 -38.81
CA PRO A 378 4.16 16.61 -37.96
C PRO A 378 3.85 16.63 -36.46
N TYR A 379 2.62 17.04 -36.09
CA TYR A 379 2.17 17.14 -34.71
C TYR A 379 1.48 15.86 -34.21
N ILE A 380 1.28 14.88 -35.09
CA ILE A 380 0.69 13.58 -34.79
C ILE A 380 1.80 12.53 -34.76
N SER A 381 1.71 11.60 -33.81
CA SER A 381 2.64 10.47 -33.69
C SER A 381 2.39 9.47 -34.81
N HIS A 382 3.44 9.16 -35.57
CA HIS A 382 3.41 8.14 -36.63
C HIS A 382 3.75 6.73 -36.13
N THR A 383 4.14 6.57 -34.86
CA THR A 383 4.43 5.27 -34.23
C THR A 383 3.28 4.76 -33.38
N SER A 384 2.25 5.59 -33.16
CA SER A 384 1.08 5.28 -32.34
C SER A 384 -0.15 5.08 -33.22
N ALA A 385 -1.20 4.47 -32.65
CA ALA A 385 -2.44 4.28 -33.36
C ALA A 385 -3.07 5.62 -33.79
N CYS A 386 -3.41 5.71 -35.07
CA CYS A 386 -4.12 6.84 -35.67
C CYS A 386 -5.21 6.25 -36.55
N PHE A 387 -6.47 6.61 -36.34
CA PHE A 387 -7.59 6.22 -37.19
C PHE A 387 -8.74 7.22 -37.10
N VAL A 388 -9.59 7.16 -38.11
CA VAL A 388 -10.80 7.97 -38.23
C VAL A 388 -11.97 7.02 -38.47
N SER A 389 -12.98 7.12 -37.62
CA SER A 389 -14.13 6.21 -37.62
C SER A 389 -15.43 6.96 -37.35
N THR A 390 -16.55 6.24 -37.50
CA THR A 390 -17.86 6.71 -37.06
C THR A 390 -18.27 5.92 -35.82
N LEU A 391 -18.89 6.60 -34.86
CA LEU A 391 -19.56 5.95 -33.74
C LEU A 391 -21.01 5.62 -34.10
N PRO A 392 -21.74 4.84 -33.28
CA PRO A 392 -23.16 4.60 -33.50
C PRO A 392 -23.92 5.90 -33.72
N GLN A 393 -24.82 5.91 -34.71
CA GLN A 393 -25.67 7.06 -34.98
C GLN A 393 -26.52 7.39 -33.76
N THR A 394 -26.70 8.69 -33.54
CA THR A 394 -27.53 9.25 -32.48
C THR A 394 -28.73 9.98 -33.11
N ASP A 395 -29.68 10.39 -32.29
CA ASP A 395 -30.73 11.33 -32.67
C ASP A 395 -30.18 12.66 -33.22
N SER A 396 -28.98 13.02 -32.77
CA SER A 396 -28.23 14.22 -33.14
C SER A 396 -27.33 14.01 -34.36
N GLY A 397 -27.47 12.92 -35.12
CA GLY A 397 -26.64 12.62 -36.30
C GLY A 397 -25.53 11.60 -36.06
N VAL A 398 -24.49 11.61 -36.90
CA VAL A 398 -23.43 10.60 -36.95
C VAL A 398 -22.14 11.16 -36.32
N PRO A 399 -21.70 10.67 -35.14
CA PRO A 399 -20.46 11.16 -34.54
C PRO A 399 -19.24 10.66 -35.31
N PHE A 400 -18.47 11.59 -35.89
CA PHE A 400 -17.20 11.34 -36.57
C PHE A 400 -16.07 11.38 -35.55
N GLN A 401 -15.51 10.23 -35.21
CA GLN A 401 -14.44 10.09 -34.24
C GLN A 401 -13.07 10.27 -34.91
N VAL A 402 -12.27 11.15 -34.31
CA VAL A 402 -10.82 11.22 -34.53
C VAL A 402 -10.14 10.56 -33.35
N TYR A 403 -9.33 9.54 -33.64
CA TYR A 403 -8.48 8.87 -32.66
C TYR A 403 -7.03 8.94 -33.14
N CYS A 404 -6.19 9.66 -32.41
CA CYS A 404 -4.76 9.73 -32.71
C CYS A 404 -3.96 10.03 -31.44
N PHE A 405 -2.64 9.97 -31.53
CA PHE A 405 -1.75 10.46 -30.50
C PHE A 405 -0.98 11.65 -31.04
N THR A 406 -0.84 12.69 -30.23
CA THR A 406 0.05 13.82 -30.51
C THR A 406 1.52 13.42 -30.36
N SER A 407 2.42 14.13 -31.04
CA SER A 407 3.88 13.94 -30.96
C SER A 407 4.52 14.48 -29.67
N THR A 408 3.71 14.97 -28.73
CA THR A 408 4.15 15.49 -27.43
C THR A 408 3.14 15.16 -26.34
N SER A 409 3.60 14.99 -25.10
CA SER A 409 2.74 14.88 -23.92
C SER A 409 2.50 16.21 -23.20
N SER A 410 3.20 17.28 -23.62
CA SER A 410 3.12 18.59 -22.97
C SER A 410 1.72 19.18 -23.10
N TRP A 411 1.20 19.76 -22.01
CA TRP A 411 -0.20 20.16 -21.94
C TRP A 411 -0.55 21.24 -22.96
N PHE A 412 0.06 22.43 -22.91
CA PHE A 412 -0.34 23.53 -23.80
C PHE A 412 -0.22 23.18 -25.29
N PRO A 413 0.87 22.56 -25.77
CA PRO A 413 0.95 22.10 -27.16
C PRO A 413 -0.11 21.05 -27.49
N TYR A 414 -0.42 20.12 -26.58
CA TYR A 414 -1.47 19.12 -26.81
C TYR A 414 -2.84 19.78 -27.07
N GLU A 415 -3.23 20.79 -26.29
CA GLU A 415 -4.50 21.51 -26.51
C GLU A 415 -4.48 22.23 -27.85
N ALA A 416 -3.40 22.95 -28.18
CA ALA A 416 -3.28 23.67 -29.45
C ALA A 416 -3.32 22.74 -30.67
N ILE A 417 -2.70 21.55 -30.58
CA ILE A 417 -2.76 20.53 -31.63
C ILE A 417 -4.19 20.01 -31.77
N MET A 418 -4.89 19.75 -30.66
CA MET A 418 -6.28 19.33 -30.69
C MET A 418 -7.17 20.39 -31.35
N ASP A 419 -7.00 21.67 -31.00
CA ASP A 419 -7.74 22.78 -31.61
C ASP A 419 -7.49 22.83 -33.12
N THR A 420 -6.23 22.77 -33.55
CA THR A 420 -5.85 22.73 -34.97
C THR A 420 -6.52 21.58 -35.73
N VAL A 421 -6.57 20.39 -35.14
CA VAL A 421 -7.21 19.21 -35.76
C VAL A 421 -8.71 19.43 -35.95
N PHE A 422 -9.41 19.97 -34.94
CA PHE A 422 -10.86 20.13 -34.98
C PHE A 422 -11.32 21.38 -35.72
N GLU A 423 -10.50 22.44 -35.79
CA GLU A 423 -10.70 23.59 -36.69
C GLU A 423 -10.55 23.18 -38.16
N HIS A 424 -9.51 22.40 -38.49
CA HIS A 424 -9.35 21.86 -39.84
C HIS A 424 -10.48 20.91 -40.22
N LEU A 425 -10.89 20.03 -39.30
CA LEU A 425 -12.03 19.14 -39.50
C LEU A 425 -13.30 19.94 -39.81
N SER A 426 -13.65 20.92 -38.99
CA SER A 426 -14.89 21.69 -39.12
C SER A 426 -14.95 22.48 -40.43
N THR A 427 -13.84 23.11 -40.84
CA THR A 427 -13.75 23.87 -42.08
C THR A 427 -13.78 22.98 -43.32
N MET A 428 -13.23 21.75 -43.24
CA MET A 428 -13.18 20.85 -44.37
C MET A 428 -14.50 20.14 -44.66
N LEU A 429 -15.42 20.00 -43.70
CA LEU A 429 -16.73 19.34 -43.90
C LEU A 429 -17.46 19.85 -45.16
N THR A 430 -17.56 21.18 -45.32
CA THR A 430 -18.27 21.80 -46.45
C THR A 430 -17.62 21.50 -47.79
N SER A 431 -16.31 21.27 -47.84
CA SER A 431 -15.61 20.87 -49.08
C SER A 431 -16.05 19.48 -49.57
N PHE A 432 -16.51 18.62 -48.65
CA PHE A 432 -17.08 17.30 -48.94
C PHE A 432 -18.62 17.32 -49.00
N GLY A 433 -19.25 18.50 -48.92
CA GLY A 433 -20.71 18.61 -48.88
C GLY A 433 -21.35 18.05 -47.61
N LEU A 434 -20.56 17.89 -46.54
CA LEU A 434 -21.03 17.47 -45.23
C LEU A 434 -21.36 18.69 -44.37
N VAL A 435 -22.32 18.52 -43.46
CA VAL A 435 -22.75 19.59 -42.55
C VAL A 435 -22.59 19.11 -41.11
N ALA A 436 -22.18 20.03 -40.23
CA ALA A 436 -22.14 19.78 -38.80
C ALA A 436 -23.57 19.77 -38.24
N PHE A 437 -23.92 18.75 -37.46
CA PHE A 437 -25.18 18.80 -36.71
C PHE A 437 -25.09 19.88 -35.63
N ASN A 438 -26.14 20.69 -35.50
CA ASN A 438 -26.32 21.64 -34.42
C ASN A 438 -27.77 21.58 -33.93
N ASN A 439 -27.98 21.68 -32.61
CA ASN A 439 -29.31 21.94 -32.09
C ASN A 439 -29.72 23.38 -32.43
N PRO A 440 -31.00 23.63 -32.77
CA PRO A 440 -31.47 24.98 -33.04
C PRO A 440 -31.22 25.87 -31.81
N SER A 441 -30.54 26.98 -32.04
CA SER A 441 -30.38 28.02 -31.04
C SER A 441 -31.58 28.96 -31.06
N GLY A 442 -31.72 29.81 -30.03
CA GLY A 442 -32.77 30.84 -30.04
C GLY A 442 -32.68 31.77 -31.26
N ARG A 443 -31.49 31.93 -31.85
CA ARG A 443 -31.30 32.70 -33.09
C ARG A 443 -31.94 32.00 -34.30
N ASP A 444 -31.81 30.68 -34.41
CA ASP A 444 -32.36 29.89 -35.51
C ASP A 444 -33.90 29.90 -35.50
N THR A 445 -34.50 29.81 -34.31
CA THR A 445 -35.96 29.91 -34.14
C THR A 445 -36.50 31.31 -34.50
N ILE A 446 -35.76 32.37 -34.16
CA ILE A 446 -36.14 33.74 -34.55
C ILE A 446 -36.03 33.93 -36.06
N LEU A 447 -34.96 33.42 -36.69
CA LEU A 447 -34.78 33.40 -38.13
C LEU A 447 -35.93 32.68 -38.83
N GLU A 448 -36.31 31.50 -38.34
CA GLU A 448 -37.45 30.73 -38.86
C GLU A 448 -38.75 31.53 -38.75
N GLY A 449 -39.05 32.10 -37.57
CA GLY A 449 -40.23 32.94 -37.38
C GLY A 449 -40.25 34.20 -38.26
N TYR A 450 -39.07 34.79 -38.53
CA TYR A 450 -38.93 35.95 -39.40
C TYR A 450 -39.15 35.59 -40.88
N ILE A 451 -38.50 34.50 -41.35
CA ILE A 451 -38.63 33.99 -42.73
C ILE A 451 -40.08 33.56 -43.00
N ALA A 452 -40.70 32.84 -42.06
CA ALA A 452 -42.10 32.42 -42.15
C ALA A 452 -43.08 33.62 -42.19
N GLY A 453 -42.70 34.77 -41.62
CA GLY A 453 -43.57 35.94 -41.47
C GLY A 453 -43.45 37.01 -42.55
N ARG A 454 -42.28 37.19 -43.21
CA ARG A 454 -42.03 38.36 -44.09
C ARG A 454 -41.22 38.11 -45.36
N GLY A 455 -40.95 36.85 -45.70
CA GLY A 455 -40.13 36.51 -46.85
C GLY A 455 -38.62 36.73 -46.59
N PRO A 456 -37.74 35.89 -47.18
CA PRO A 456 -36.29 35.90 -46.94
C PRO A 456 -35.58 37.19 -47.38
N GLU A 457 -36.19 38.01 -48.21
CA GLU A 457 -35.64 39.25 -48.77
C GLU A 457 -35.40 40.39 -47.75
N ASN A 458 -35.97 40.31 -46.54
CA ASN A 458 -35.92 41.40 -45.54
C ASN A 458 -34.82 41.24 -44.46
N LEU A 459 -33.85 40.34 -44.68
CA LEU A 459 -32.81 39.91 -43.72
C LEU A 459 -31.71 40.97 -43.38
N PHE A 460 -32.01 42.26 -43.43
CA PHE A 460 -31.05 43.34 -43.16
C PHE A 460 -30.76 43.45 -41.64
N GLY A 461 -29.56 43.01 -41.20
CA GLY A 461 -29.07 43.16 -39.82
C GLY A 461 -28.65 41.86 -39.09
N VAL A 462 -28.62 40.70 -39.77
CA VAL A 462 -28.20 39.42 -39.17
C VAL A 462 -26.67 39.24 -39.26
N PRO A 463 -25.96 38.79 -38.19
CA PRO A 463 -24.51 38.63 -38.19
C PRO A 463 -24.00 37.67 -39.28
N GLN A 464 -22.99 38.09 -40.05
CA GLN A 464 -22.30 37.31 -41.09
C GLN A 464 -21.79 35.94 -40.59
N PRO A 465 -21.70 34.91 -41.46
CA PRO A 465 -21.33 34.99 -42.87
C PRO A 465 -22.44 34.58 -43.85
N PHE A 466 -23.61 35.24 -43.81
CA PHE A 466 -24.73 34.88 -44.70
C PHE A 466 -24.97 35.80 -45.91
N PHE A 467 -24.41 37.01 -46.01
CA PHE A 467 -24.45 37.78 -47.26
C PHE A 467 -23.22 38.71 -47.42
N ALA A 468 -22.58 38.67 -48.58
CA ALA A 468 -21.75 39.77 -49.09
C ALA A 468 -22.62 40.53 -50.10
N ASP A 469 -22.84 41.81 -49.89
CA ASP A 469 -23.65 42.63 -50.78
C ASP A 469 -22.77 43.72 -51.40
N ASP A 470 -22.31 43.46 -52.62
CA ASP A 470 -21.81 44.49 -53.52
C ASP A 470 -22.95 44.80 -54.51
N THR A 471 -23.55 45.98 -54.36
CA THR A 471 -24.41 46.70 -55.32
C THR A 471 -25.95 46.49 -55.26
N LYS A 472 -26.67 47.45 -54.64
CA LYS A 472 -27.57 48.42 -55.33
C LYS A 472 -28.37 49.33 -54.39
N GLU A 473 -28.67 50.52 -54.90
CA GLU A 473 -29.19 51.74 -54.25
C GLU A 473 -30.56 51.61 -53.55
N SER A 474 -30.74 52.32 -52.43
CA SER A 474 -31.99 52.44 -51.68
C SER A 474 -33.01 53.38 -52.35
N PRO A 475 -34.32 53.05 -52.39
CA PRO A 475 -35.34 54.01 -52.84
C PRO A 475 -35.79 54.93 -51.70
N THR A 476 -35.74 56.24 -51.95
CA THR A 476 -36.27 57.33 -51.12
C THR A 476 -37.78 57.20 -50.88
N ALA A 477 -38.19 57.24 -49.61
CA ALA A 477 -39.59 57.25 -49.19
C ALA A 477 -40.19 58.67 -49.24
N THR A 478 -41.34 58.81 -49.89
CA THR A 478 -42.19 60.02 -49.87
C THR A 478 -43.06 60.01 -48.60
N PRO A 479 -43.23 61.13 -47.87
CA PRO A 479 -44.08 61.15 -46.68
C PRO A 479 -45.56 61.37 -47.06
N THR A 480 -46.43 60.47 -46.62
CA THR A 480 -47.89 60.70 -46.60
C THR A 480 -48.27 61.49 -45.36
N ALA A 481 -49.02 62.58 -45.57
CA ALA A 481 -49.62 63.40 -44.52
C ALA A 481 -50.79 62.67 -43.82
N GLY A 482 -50.86 62.83 -42.50
CA GLY A 482 -51.93 62.33 -41.62
C GLY A 482 -51.55 62.53 -40.16
#